data_AF-A0A2I7KFH5-F1
#
_entry.id   AF-A0A2I7KFH5-F1
#
_cell.length_a   1.000
_cell.length_b   1.000
_cell.length_c   1.000
_cell.angle_alpha   90.00
_cell.angle_beta   90.00
_cell.angle_gamma   90.00
#
_symmetry.space_group_name_H-M   'P 1'
#
loop_
_entity.id
_entity.type
_entity.pdbx_description
1 polymer ?
#
loop_
_entity_poly.entity_id
_entity_poly.type
_entity_poly.pdbx_seq_one_letter_code
_entity_poly.pdbx_strand_id
1 'polypeptide(L)'
;MISAIKPRWDSHFGGILLVCVIAAAATFLSEHYGAPAMLFALLIGMAFHFLNSDPAFSPGLDFSAKTLLRVGVALLGLRLSIGDVESIGLGAVTAVGGFVIATLVCGAALSFQFGRRLAFGLLAGGSVAICGASAALAIASVLPPRSGREQDTLFVVIGVTALSTIAMIVYPVLFAALGMSDLESGFLIGATIHDVAQVVGAGYSISEEAGVIATFVKMVRVALLPVVMLLVMASFRGAQTQKLSLPWFLVLFIALAILANTVPVPQVITDAAGVLSRWCLVIAISALGVKTSLATILKVKPSYGIILLAETLFLLALAVAFVMGLGL
;
A
#
# COMPACT_ATOMS: atom_id res chain seq x y z
N MET A 1 -25.23 23.45 -14.48
CA MET A 1 -23.98 22.77 -14.02
C MET A 1 -23.77 22.82 -12.52
N ILE A 2 -24.09 23.92 -11.81
CA ILE A 2 -23.89 24.02 -10.35
C ILE A 2 -24.92 23.20 -9.53
N SER A 3 -26.16 23.04 -9.99
CA SER A 3 -27.20 22.28 -9.24
C SER A 3 -27.02 20.76 -9.27
N ALA A 4 -26.23 20.21 -10.20
CA ALA A 4 -25.94 18.78 -10.27
C ALA A 4 -24.73 18.38 -9.37
N ILE A 5 -23.96 19.37 -8.89
CA ILE A 5 -22.78 19.15 -8.04
C ILE A 5 -23.19 19.04 -6.56
N LYS A 6 -24.21 19.80 -6.13
CA LYS A 6 -24.70 19.85 -4.74
C LYS A 6 -25.09 18.47 -4.17
N PRO A 7 -25.95 17.66 -4.82
CA PRO A 7 -26.37 16.37 -4.25
C PRO A 7 -25.26 15.31 -4.20
N ARG A 8 -24.18 15.44 -4.99
CA ARG A 8 -23.02 14.52 -4.96
C ARG A 8 -22.04 14.85 -3.84
N TRP A 9 -21.95 16.12 -3.41
CA TRP A 9 -21.10 16.51 -2.29
C TRP A 9 -21.80 16.31 -0.94
N ASP A 10 -23.13 16.49 -0.90
CA ASP A 10 -23.94 16.24 0.31
C ASP A 10 -23.80 14.79 0.80
N SER A 11 -23.68 13.81 -0.11
CA SER A 11 -23.50 12.40 0.23
C SER A 11 -22.08 12.03 0.71
N HIS A 12 -21.07 12.87 0.44
CA HIS A 12 -19.70 12.63 0.89
C HIS A 12 -19.39 13.30 2.22
N PHE A 13 -20.14 14.35 2.56
CA PHE A 13 -19.86 15.23 3.68
C PHE A 13 -19.74 14.48 5.02
N GLY A 14 -20.70 13.59 5.33
CA GLY A 14 -20.71 12.86 6.61
C GLY A 14 -19.45 12.02 6.81
N GLY A 15 -19.07 11.24 5.80
CA GLY A 15 -17.86 10.40 5.84
C GLY A 15 -16.58 11.21 5.93
N ILE A 16 -16.45 12.29 5.15
CA ILE A 16 -15.27 13.16 5.17
C ILE A 16 -15.13 13.85 6.54
N LEU A 17 -16.22 14.42 7.05
CA LEU A 17 -16.23 15.08 8.36
C LEU A 17 -15.79 14.11 9.47
N LEU A 18 -16.35 12.90 9.47
CA LEU A 18 -15.99 11.85 10.44
C LEU A 18 -14.47 11.60 10.44
N VAL A 19 -13.88 11.36 9.28
CA VAL A 19 -12.44 11.03 9.22
C VAL A 19 -11.53 12.23 9.46
N CYS A 20 -11.99 13.45 9.17
CA CYS A 20 -11.29 14.67 9.58
C CYS A 20 -11.27 14.82 11.11
N VAL A 21 -12.38 14.52 11.79
CA VAL A 21 -12.45 14.53 13.25
C VAL A 21 -11.55 13.46 13.85
N ILE A 22 -11.58 12.24 13.31
CA ILE A 22 -10.68 11.15 13.74
C ILE A 22 -9.22 11.55 13.53
N ALA A 23 -8.87 12.13 12.37
CA ALA A 23 -7.51 12.57 12.07
C ALA A 23 -7.03 13.68 13.03
N ALA A 24 -7.89 14.66 13.33
CA ALA A 24 -7.59 15.70 14.30
C ALA A 24 -7.38 15.13 15.72
N ALA A 25 -8.25 14.22 16.15
CA ALA A 25 -8.13 13.54 17.44
C ALA A 25 -6.85 12.69 17.51
N ALA A 26 -6.51 11.95 16.45
CA ALA A 26 -5.30 11.16 16.37
C ALA A 26 -4.03 12.01 16.44
N THR A 27 -4.03 13.16 15.76
CA THR A 27 -2.91 14.10 15.77
C THR A 27 -2.74 14.71 17.17
N PHE A 28 -3.84 15.15 17.79
CA PHE A 28 -3.84 15.65 19.17
C PHE A 28 -3.28 14.62 20.16
N LEU A 29 -3.74 13.36 20.09
CA LEU A 29 -3.22 12.30 20.94
C LEU A 29 -1.74 12.01 20.70
N SER A 30 -1.29 12.07 19.44
CA SER A 30 0.12 11.90 19.10
C SER A 30 1.01 12.94 19.77
N GLU A 31 0.62 14.21 19.74
CA GLU A 31 1.35 15.32 20.37
C GLU A 31 1.42 15.21 21.90
N HIS A 32 0.42 14.60 22.54
CA HIS A 32 0.33 14.51 24.00
C HIS A 32 0.89 13.21 24.59
N TYR A 33 0.83 12.10 23.85
CA TYR A 33 1.23 10.77 24.32
C TYR A 33 2.47 10.20 23.63
N GLY A 34 3.02 10.89 22.62
CA GLY A 34 4.28 10.54 21.96
C GLY A 34 4.21 9.33 21.02
N ALA A 35 3.05 8.69 20.86
CA ALA A 35 2.87 7.60 19.90
C ALA A 35 2.48 8.14 18.50
N PRO A 36 2.73 7.40 17.41
CA PRO A 36 2.56 7.94 16.06
C PRO A 36 1.10 8.24 15.67
N ALA A 37 0.87 9.42 15.07
CA ALA A 37 -0.45 9.86 14.63
C ALA A 37 -1.13 8.88 13.65
N MET A 38 -0.36 8.27 12.74
CA MET A 38 -0.88 7.30 11.77
C MET A 38 -1.43 6.04 12.44
N LEU A 39 -0.77 5.57 13.52
CA LEU A 39 -1.23 4.45 14.32
C LEU A 39 -2.53 4.81 15.04
N PHE A 40 -2.59 5.97 15.72
CA PHE A 40 -3.83 6.43 16.36
C PHE A 40 -4.97 6.58 15.36
N ALA A 41 -4.72 7.16 14.19
CA ALA A 41 -5.72 7.34 13.14
C ALA A 41 -6.31 6.00 12.71
N LEU A 42 -5.48 4.97 12.51
CA LEU A 42 -5.93 3.63 12.16
C LEU A 42 -6.75 2.99 13.29
N LEU A 43 -6.23 3.00 14.53
CA LEU A 43 -6.86 2.34 15.68
C LEU A 43 -8.22 2.98 16.03
N ILE A 44 -8.28 4.31 16.07
CA ILE A 44 -9.52 5.05 16.31
C ILE A 44 -10.49 4.79 15.15
N GLY A 45 -10.01 4.87 13.90
CA GLY A 45 -10.81 4.50 12.73
C GLY A 45 -11.47 3.13 12.86
N MET A 46 -10.70 2.09 13.23
CA MET A 46 -11.22 0.74 13.44
C MET A 46 -12.30 0.66 14.53
N ALA A 47 -12.19 1.47 15.60
CA ALA A 47 -13.23 1.55 16.62
C ALA A 47 -14.57 2.06 16.06
N PHE A 48 -14.52 2.89 15.00
CA PHE A 48 -15.69 3.40 14.28
C PHE A 48 -16.14 2.52 13.10
N HIS A 49 -15.65 1.27 12.98
CA HIS A 49 -15.95 0.39 11.84
C HIS A 49 -17.45 0.18 11.57
N PHE A 50 -18.28 0.21 12.61
CA PHE A 50 -19.73 0.06 12.48
C PHE A 50 -20.40 1.11 11.55
N LEU A 51 -19.76 2.27 11.35
CA LEU A 51 -20.23 3.32 10.44
C LEU A 51 -19.92 3.07 8.96
N ASN A 52 -19.07 2.10 8.63
CA ASN A 52 -18.68 1.82 7.25
C ASN A 52 -19.86 1.42 6.35
N SER A 53 -20.84 0.71 6.93
CA SER A 53 -22.03 0.23 6.22
C SER A 53 -23.16 1.26 6.14
N ASP A 54 -23.03 2.39 6.83
CA ASP A 54 -24.03 3.46 6.82
C ASP A 54 -23.91 4.29 5.52
N PRO A 55 -24.96 4.38 4.69
CA PRO A 55 -24.96 5.15 3.46
C PRO A 55 -24.61 6.64 3.63
N ALA A 56 -24.81 7.23 4.82
CA ALA A 56 -24.47 8.62 5.09
C ALA A 56 -22.95 8.86 5.21
N PHE A 57 -22.17 7.82 5.53
CA PHE A 57 -20.72 7.91 5.73
C PHE A 57 -19.94 7.21 4.62
N SER A 58 -20.44 6.08 4.11
CA SER A 58 -19.72 5.20 3.18
C SER A 58 -19.09 5.92 1.97
N PRO A 59 -19.79 6.83 1.25
CA PRO A 59 -19.21 7.53 0.10
C PRO A 59 -18.01 8.42 0.46
N GLY A 60 -18.09 9.14 1.58
CA GLY A 60 -17.00 9.99 2.07
C GLY A 60 -15.81 9.18 2.56
N LEU A 61 -16.05 8.04 3.22
CA LEU A 61 -15.01 7.08 3.63
C LEU A 61 -14.28 6.51 2.41
N ASP A 62 -15.02 6.14 1.36
CA ASP A 62 -14.46 5.66 0.09
C ASP A 62 -13.60 6.71 -0.60
N PHE A 63 -14.09 7.95 -0.64
CA PHE A 63 -13.35 9.08 -1.21
C PHE A 63 -12.05 9.34 -0.44
N SER A 64 -12.09 9.39 0.89
CA SER A 64 -10.92 9.65 1.72
C SER A 64 -9.89 8.52 1.64
N ALA A 65 -10.31 7.26 1.76
CA ALA A 65 -9.40 6.10 1.72
C ALA A 65 -8.75 5.89 0.34
N LYS A 66 -9.34 6.40 -0.75
CA LYS A 66 -8.82 6.21 -2.12
C LYS A 66 -8.23 7.49 -2.69
N THR A 67 -9.03 8.54 -2.79
CA THR A 67 -8.67 9.77 -3.51
C THR A 67 -7.71 10.62 -2.68
N LEU A 68 -8.03 10.92 -1.42
CA LEU A 68 -7.14 11.70 -0.57
C LEU A 68 -5.82 10.97 -0.33
N LEU A 69 -5.85 9.65 -0.13
CA LEU A 69 -4.65 8.84 -0.07
C LEU A 69 -3.74 9.06 -1.28
N ARG A 70 -4.30 8.90 -2.49
CA ARG A 70 -3.55 9.02 -3.76
C ARG A 70 -3.01 10.42 -3.98
N VAL A 71 -3.78 11.45 -3.60
CA VAL A 71 -3.31 12.84 -3.64
C VAL A 71 -2.15 13.03 -2.67
N GLY A 72 -2.28 12.58 -1.42
CA GLY A 72 -1.22 12.67 -0.41
C GLY A 72 0.06 11.97 -0.85
N VAL A 73 -0.05 10.72 -1.33
CA VAL A 73 1.09 9.95 -1.86
C VAL A 73 1.72 10.67 -3.05
N ALA A 74 0.94 11.18 -4.01
CA ALA A 74 1.50 11.90 -5.16
C ALA A 74 2.30 13.13 -4.71
N LEU A 75 1.76 13.91 -3.77
CA LEU A 75 2.43 15.10 -3.23
C LEU A 75 3.75 14.78 -2.51
N LEU A 76 3.90 13.57 -1.95
CA LEU A 76 5.18 13.13 -1.38
C LEU A 76 6.32 13.10 -2.40
N GLY A 77 6.02 13.05 -3.70
CA GLY A 77 7.02 13.17 -4.75
C GLY A 77 7.83 14.45 -4.63
N LEU A 78 7.22 15.57 -4.19
CA LEU A 78 7.93 16.84 -3.99
C LEU A 78 8.95 16.81 -2.82
N ARG A 79 8.86 15.80 -1.94
CA ARG A 79 9.73 15.65 -0.77
C ARG A 79 10.83 14.61 -0.99
N LEU A 80 10.76 13.85 -2.08
CA LEU A 80 11.79 12.89 -2.44
C LEU A 80 13.01 13.64 -2.98
N SER A 81 14.10 13.65 -2.22
CA SER A 81 15.36 14.24 -2.66
C SER A 81 16.20 13.25 -3.45
N ILE A 82 17.14 13.76 -4.27
CA ILE A 82 18.12 12.91 -4.93
C ILE A 82 18.99 12.15 -3.92
N GLY A 83 19.26 12.75 -2.75
CA GLY A 83 20.00 12.12 -1.66
C GLY A 83 19.29 10.89 -1.09
N ASP A 84 17.96 10.91 -0.99
CA ASP A 84 17.16 9.74 -0.56
C ASP A 84 17.23 8.60 -1.59
N VAL A 85 17.32 8.93 -2.88
CA VAL A 85 17.45 7.94 -3.95
C VAL A 85 18.86 7.36 -3.98
N GLU A 86 19.87 8.20 -3.77
CA GLU A 86 21.28 7.80 -3.70
C GLU A 86 21.58 6.96 -2.46
N SER A 87 20.98 7.26 -1.31
CA SER A 87 21.16 6.49 -0.07
C SER A 87 20.60 5.07 -0.18
N ILE A 88 19.48 4.89 -0.89
CA ILE A 88 18.92 3.58 -1.22
C ILE A 88 19.80 2.86 -2.25
N GLY A 89 20.33 3.60 -3.22
CA GLY A 89 21.22 3.09 -4.25
C GLY A 89 20.52 2.26 -5.34
N LEU A 90 21.18 2.14 -6.50
CA LEU A 90 20.66 1.36 -7.63
C LEU A 90 20.56 -0.14 -7.31
N GLY A 91 21.44 -0.64 -6.43
CA GLY A 91 21.42 -2.03 -5.97
C GLY A 91 20.06 -2.40 -5.37
N ALA A 92 19.54 -1.57 -4.47
CA ALA A 92 18.25 -1.80 -3.83
C ALA A 92 17.07 -1.70 -4.82
N VAL A 93 17.10 -0.77 -5.78
CA VAL A 93 16.07 -0.68 -6.84
C VAL A 93 16.04 -1.96 -7.69
N THR A 94 17.21 -2.47 -8.09
CA THR A 94 17.29 -3.73 -8.84
C THR A 94 16.88 -4.94 -8.01
N ALA A 95 17.24 -4.96 -6.71
CA ALA A 95 16.84 -6.00 -5.78
C ALA A 95 15.31 -6.05 -5.61
N VAL A 96 14.64 -4.90 -5.52
CA VAL A 96 13.17 -4.82 -5.49
C VAL A 96 12.54 -5.47 -6.71
N GLY A 97 13.11 -5.24 -7.91
CA GLY A 97 12.70 -5.95 -9.13
C GLY A 97 12.88 -7.46 -9.01
N GLY A 98 14.03 -7.90 -8.49
CA GLY A 98 14.32 -9.30 -8.18
C GLY A 98 13.33 -9.92 -7.19
N PHE A 99 12.96 -9.20 -6.13
CA PHE A 99 11.98 -9.64 -5.14
C PHE A 99 10.62 -9.87 -5.78
N VAL A 100 10.17 -8.96 -6.65
CA VAL A 100 8.89 -9.14 -7.36
C VAL A 100 8.88 -10.46 -8.14
N ILE A 101 9.93 -10.72 -8.92
CA ILE A 101 10.04 -11.95 -9.71
C ILE A 101 10.13 -13.18 -8.80
N ALA A 102 10.96 -13.12 -7.74
CA ALA A 102 11.11 -14.22 -6.79
C ALA A 102 9.80 -14.55 -6.07
N THR A 103 9.01 -13.55 -5.66
CA THR A 103 7.70 -13.75 -5.04
C THR A 103 6.68 -14.33 -6.03
N LEU A 104 6.69 -13.92 -7.31
CA LEU A 104 5.86 -14.54 -8.35
C LEU A 104 6.20 -16.04 -8.53
N VAL A 105 7.49 -16.37 -8.58
CA VAL A 105 7.96 -17.76 -8.70
C VAL A 105 7.60 -18.57 -7.46
N CYS A 106 7.78 -17.99 -6.27
CA CYS A 106 7.38 -18.58 -5.00
C CYS A 106 5.88 -18.91 -4.99
N GLY A 107 5.03 -17.97 -5.41
CA GLY A 107 3.59 -18.19 -5.47
C GLY A 107 3.18 -19.24 -6.49
N ALA A 108 3.84 -19.27 -7.66
CA ALA A 108 3.66 -20.36 -8.62
C ALA A 108 4.03 -21.72 -8.00
N ALA A 109 5.19 -21.84 -7.35
CA ALA A 109 5.65 -23.08 -6.72
C ALA A 109 4.74 -23.53 -5.57
N LEU A 110 4.38 -22.62 -4.66
CA LEU A 110 3.47 -22.90 -3.55
C LEU A 110 2.08 -23.30 -4.06
N SER A 111 1.61 -22.71 -5.16
CA SER A 111 0.31 -23.11 -5.70
C SER A 111 0.27 -24.59 -6.06
N PHE A 112 1.31 -25.13 -6.70
CA PHE A 112 1.37 -26.56 -7.03
C PHE A 112 1.50 -27.44 -5.78
N GLN A 113 2.31 -27.02 -4.80
CA GLN A 113 2.50 -27.76 -3.54
C GLN A 113 1.20 -27.92 -2.74
N PHE A 114 0.31 -26.93 -2.83
CA PHE A 114 -1.00 -26.94 -2.16
C PHE A 114 -2.14 -27.41 -3.08
N GLY A 115 -1.84 -28.07 -4.21
CA GLY A 115 -2.83 -28.63 -5.12
C GLY A 115 -3.66 -27.58 -5.86
N ARG A 116 -3.18 -26.33 -5.92
CA ARG A 116 -3.78 -25.22 -6.67
C ARG A 116 -3.12 -25.08 -8.05
N ARG A 117 -3.75 -24.26 -8.89
CA ARG A 117 -3.30 -24.00 -10.26
C ARG A 117 -2.37 -22.79 -10.31
N LEU A 118 -1.52 -22.74 -11.32
CA LEU A 118 -0.64 -21.59 -11.62
C LEU A 118 -1.38 -20.25 -11.61
N ALA A 119 -2.62 -20.20 -12.12
CA ALA A 119 -3.44 -18.98 -12.14
C ALA A 119 -3.69 -18.43 -10.72
N PHE A 120 -3.85 -19.30 -9.73
CA PHE A 120 -3.94 -18.88 -8.33
C PHE A 120 -2.59 -18.43 -7.79
N GLY A 121 -1.51 -19.16 -8.09
CA GLY A 121 -0.16 -18.82 -7.64
C GLY A 121 0.32 -17.45 -8.13
N LEU A 122 0.10 -17.14 -9.41
CA LEU A 122 0.43 -15.83 -9.97
C LEU A 122 -0.48 -14.71 -9.45
N LEU A 123 -1.76 -15.02 -9.14
CA LEU A 123 -2.67 -14.10 -8.48
C LEU A 123 -2.19 -13.78 -7.06
N ALA A 124 -1.88 -14.79 -6.25
CA ALA A 124 -1.39 -14.63 -4.88
C ALA A 124 -0.03 -13.92 -4.85
N GLY A 125 0.96 -14.50 -5.53
CA GLY A 125 2.33 -13.97 -5.58
C GLY A 125 2.39 -12.56 -6.17
N GLY A 126 1.66 -12.27 -7.25
CA GLY A 126 1.60 -10.92 -7.81
C GLY A 126 0.89 -9.91 -6.90
N SER A 127 -0.08 -10.36 -6.09
CA SER A 127 -0.73 -9.51 -5.09
C SER A 127 0.24 -9.15 -3.96
N VAL A 128 0.94 -10.15 -3.41
CA VAL A 128 1.97 -9.94 -2.37
C VAL A 128 3.13 -9.10 -2.91
N ALA A 129 3.57 -9.33 -4.14
CA ALA A 129 4.73 -8.69 -4.75
C ALA A 129 4.56 -7.20 -5.10
N ILE A 130 3.35 -6.72 -5.38
CA ILE A 130 3.15 -5.35 -5.90
C ILE A 130 2.46 -4.44 -4.90
N CYS A 131 1.12 -4.45 -4.86
CA CYS A 131 0.30 -3.50 -4.09
C CYS A 131 -0.91 -4.16 -3.41
N GLY A 132 -0.88 -5.48 -3.20
CA GLY A 132 -1.96 -6.22 -2.55
C GLY A 132 -3.23 -6.27 -3.40
N ALA A 133 -4.30 -5.67 -2.89
CA ALA A 133 -5.65 -5.79 -3.45
C ALA A 133 -5.77 -5.27 -4.90
N SER A 134 -5.12 -4.14 -5.22
CA SER A 134 -5.22 -3.57 -6.57
C SER A 134 -4.48 -4.40 -7.61
N ALA A 135 -3.35 -5.01 -7.25
CA ALA A 135 -2.66 -5.98 -8.10
C ALA A 135 -3.50 -7.26 -8.27
N ALA A 136 -4.14 -7.76 -7.20
CA ALA A 136 -5.03 -8.91 -7.28
C ALA A 136 -6.14 -8.72 -8.34
N LEU A 137 -6.81 -7.56 -8.29
CA LEU A 137 -7.88 -7.22 -9.24
C LEU A 137 -7.35 -7.07 -10.67
N ALA A 138 -6.20 -6.43 -10.86
CA ALA A 138 -5.56 -6.26 -12.16
C ALA A 138 -5.17 -7.62 -12.77
N ILE A 139 -4.51 -8.49 -11.99
CA ILE A 139 -4.10 -9.83 -12.43
C ILE A 139 -5.33 -10.70 -12.71
N ALA A 140 -6.34 -10.67 -11.84
CA ALA A 140 -7.58 -11.40 -12.06
C ALA A 140 -8.28 -11.02 -13.37
N SER A 141 -8.15 -9.76 -13.82
CA SER A 141 -8.77 -9.26 -15.05
C SER A 141 -8.14 -9.79 -16.35
N VAL A 142 -6.87 -10.23 -16.29
CA VAL A 142 -6.15 -10.80 -17.45
C VAL A 142 -6.12 -12.34 -17.45
N LEU A 143 -6.39 -12.96 -16.29
CA LEU A 143 -6.48 -14.42 -16.18
C LEU A 143 -7.65 -14.99 -17.00
N PRO A 144 -7.50 -16.19 -17.60
CA PRO A 144 -8.59 -16.85 -18.31
C PRO A 144 -9.84 -17.05 -17.43
N PRO A 145 -11.05 -16.91 -18.00
CA PRO A 145 -12.30 -17.18 -17.28
C PRO A 145 -12.31 -18.62 -16.73
N ARG A 146 -12.69 -18.77 -15.47
CA ARG A 146 -12.85 -20.08 -14.82
C ARG A 146 -13.79 -20.01 -13.63
N SER A 147 -14.33 -21.17 -13.26
CA SER A 147 -15.02 -21.33 -11.99
C SER A 147 -14.06 -21.05 -10.81
N GLY A 148 -14.59 -20.39 -9.78
CA GLY A 148 -13.85 -20.04 -8.57
C GLY A 148 -12.87 -18.86 -8.68
N ARG A 149 -12.69 -18.23 -9.86
CA ARG A 149 -11.78 -17.07 -10.02
C ARG A 149 -12.16 -15.90 -9.12
N GLU A 150 -13.45 -15.58 -9.06
CA GLU A 150 -13.96 -14.47 -8.22
C GLU A 150 -13.74 -14.76 -6.74
N GLN A 151 -14.01 -16.00 -6.32
CA GLN A 151 -13.78 -16.44 -4.95
C GLN A 151 -12.28 -16.40 -4.59
N ASP A 152 -11.40 -16.87 -5.47
CA ASP A 152 -9.96 -16.79 -5.27
C ASP A 152 -9.50 -15.34 -5.14
N THR A 153 -9.97 -14.46 -6.03
CA THR A 153 -9.64 -13.03 -6.01
C THR A 153 -10.12 -12.38 -4.72
N LEU A 154 -11.35 -12.67 -4.29
CA LEU A 154 -11.90 -12.17 -3.03
C LEU A 154 -11.05 -12.60 -1.82
N PHE A 155 -10.72 -13.90 -1.71
CA PHE A 155 -9.92 -14.38 -0.58
C PHE A 155 -8.48 -13.87 -0.61
N VAL A 156 -7.87 -13.73 -1.80
CA VAL A 156 -6.55 -13.12 -1.94
C VAL A 156 -6.59 -11.66 -1.51
N VAL A 157 -7.56 -10.87 -1.98
CA VAL A 157 -7.74 -9.46 -1.59
C VAL A 157 -7.89 -9.32 -0.08
N ILE A 158 -8.76 -10.12 0.54
CA ILE A 158 -8.96 -10.09 1.99
C ILE A 158 -7.68 -10.49 2.73
N GLY A 159 -7.04 -11.58 2.30
CA GLY A 159 -5.83 -12.09 2.95
C GLY A 159 -4.64 -11.14 2.88
N VAL A 160 -4.34 -10.57 1.71
CA VAL A 160 -3.23 -9.62 1.57
C VAL A 160 -3.50 -8.31 2.32
N THR A 161 -4.75 -7.86 2.34
CA THR A 161 -5.16 -6.68 3.12
C THR A 161 -4.98 -6.94 4.62
N ALA A 162 -5.42 -8.11 5.10
CA ALA A 162 -5.26 -8.51 6.49
C ALA A 162 -3.78 -8.58 6.91
N LEU A 163 -2.96 -9.29 6.14
CA LEU A 163 -1.52 -9.43 6.40
C LEU A 163 -0.82 -8.08 6.38
N SER A 164 -1.21 -7.19 5.47
CA SER A 164 -0.64 -5.86 5.34
C SER A 164 -1.09 -4.92 6.47
N THR A 165 -2.32 -5.07 7.00
CA THR A 165 -2.74 -4.39 8.25
C THR A 165 -1.91 -4.86 9.44
N ILE A 166 -1.70 -6.17 9.58
CA ILE A 166 -0.89 -6.74 10.65
C ILE A 166 0.56 -6.21 10.53
N ALA A 167 1.14 -6.27 9.34
CA ALA A 167 2.48 -5.77 9.06
C ALA A 167 2.62 -4.27 9.37
N MET A 168 1.62 -3.45 9.04
CA MET A 168 1.63 -2.00 9.34
C MET A 168 1.76 -1.72 10.84
N ILE A 169 1.14 -2.54 11.68
CA ILE A 169 1.18 -2.38 13.14
C ILE A 169 2.45 -3.02 13.73
N VAL A 170 2.81 -4.21 13.24
CA VAL A 170 3.88 -5.03 13.83
C VAL A 170 5.28 -4.58 13.39
N TYR A 171 5.48 -4.24 12.12
CA TYR A 171 6.81 -3.96 11.57
C TYR A 171 7.50 -2.75 12.23
N PRO A 172 6.83 -1.60 12.46
CA PRO A 172 7.47 -0.49 13.16
C PRO A 172 8.00 -0.86 14.54
N VAL A 173 7.23 -1.62 15.32
CA VAL A 173 7.63 -2.09 16.65
C VAL A 173 8.78 -3.09 16.55
N LEU A 174 8.70 -4.02 15.60
CA LEU A 174 9.72 -5.04 15.38
C LEU A 174 11.07 -4.43 14.96
N PHE A 175 11.07 -3.54 13.97
CA PHE A 175 12.30 -2.94 13.44
C PHE A 175 12.93 -1.98 14.44
N ALA A 176 12.13 -1.22 15.19
CA ALA A 176 12.64 -0.42 16.31
C ALA A 176 13.27 -1.30 17.40
N ALA A 177 12.66 -2.44 17.75
CA ALA A 177 13.22 -3.38 18.74
C ALA A 177 14.51 -4.06 18.25
N LEU A 178 14.67 -4.23 16.93
CA LEU A 178 15.90 -4.73 16.32
C LEU A 178 16.98 -3.64 16.16
N GLY A 179 16.67 -2.38 16.48
CA GLY A 179 17.61 -1.26 16.34
C GLY A 179 17.94 -0.90 14.90
N MET A 180 17.04 -1.19 13.95
CA MET A 180 17.22 -0.86 12.54
C MET A 180 17.16 0.66 12.34
N SER A 181 18.02 1.16 11.45
CA SER A 181 18.00 2.56 11.03
C SER A 181 16.73 2.93 10.27
N ASP A 182 16.49 4.23 10.10
CA ASP A 182 15.35 4.76 9.34
C ASP A 182 15.40 4.33 7.86
N LEU A 183 16.60 4.28 7.28
CA LEU A 183 16.84 3.80 5.92
C LEU A 183 16.48 2.32 5.76
N GLU A 184 17.00 1.46 6.65
CA GLU A 184 16.73 0.02 6.62
C GLU A 184 15.25 -0.27 6.87
N SER A 185 14.67 0.37 7.88
CA SER A 185 13.26 0.21 8.23
C SER A 185 12.34 0.71 7.12
N GLY A 186 12.65 1.87 6.55
CA GLY A 186 11.93 2.42 5.40
C GLY A 186 11.98 1.49 4.20
N PHE A 187 13.17 0.99 3.86
CA PHE A 187 13.33 0.04 2.76
C PHE A 187 12.54 -1.24 3.00
N LEU A 188 12.68 -1.86 4.18
CA LEU A 188 11.98 -3.09 4.53
C LEU A 188 10.46 -2.90 4.48
N ILE A 189 9.93 -1.84 5.07
CA ILE A 189 8.49 -1.53 5.02
C ILE A 189 8.01 -1.39 3.58
N GLY A 190 8.69 -0.60 2.75
CA GLY A 190 8.33 -0.41 1.34
C GLY A 190 8.42 -1.70 0.53
N ALA A 191 9.45 -2.50 0.79
CA ALA A 191 9.74 -3.74 0.08
C ALA A 191 8.78 -4.88 0.43
N THR A 192 8.13 -4.85 1.61
CA THR A 192 7.43 -6.02 2.15
C THR A 192 5.94 -5.79 2.44
N ILE A 193 5.53 -4.62 2.94
CA ILE A 193 4.10 -4.34 3.17
C ILE A 193 3.37 -4.29 1.81
N HIS A 194 2.15 -4.82 1.73
CA HIS A 194 1.46 -4.98 0.46
C HIS A 194 0.79 -3.68 -0.01
N ASP A 195 -0.05 -3.07 0.82
CA ASP A 195 -0.85 -1.90 0.42
C ASP A 195 -0.10 -0.58 0.57
N VAL A 196 -0.33 0.36 -0.36
CA VAL A 196 0.34 1.68 -0.36
C VAL A 196 -0.02 2.49 0.87
N ALA A 197 -1.28 2.50 1.30
CA ALA A 197 -1.70 3.24 2.48
C ALA A 197 -0.96 2.73 3.73
N GLN A 198 -0.84 1.42 3.83
CA GLN A 198 -0.26 0.74 4.97
C GLN A 198 1.26 0.90 5.03
N VAL A 199 1.93 0.96 3.87
CA VAL A 199 3.35 1.33 3.77
C VAL A 199 3.58 2.73 4.30
N VAL A 200 2.79 3.70 3.82
CA VAL A 200 2.92 5.09 4.22
C VAL A 200 2.63 5.23 5.71
N GLY A 201 1.54 4.61 6.18
CA GLY A 201 1.18 4.57 7.60
C GLY A 201 2.27 3.99 8.49
N ALA A 202 2.89 2.88 8.09
CA ALA A 202 3.95 2.23 8.85
C ALA A 202 5.26 3.04 8.83
N GLY A 203 5.70 3.50 7.65
CA GLY A 203 6.95 4.24 7.49
C GLY A 203 6.93 5.54 8.28
N TYR A 204 5.87 6.35 8.14
CA TYR A 204 5.69 7.58 8.93
C TYR A 204 5.39 7.35 10.41
N SER A 205 5.14 6.09 10.82
CA SER A 205 5.08 5.74 12.24
C SER A 205 6.46 5.51 12.85
N ILE A 206 7.50 5.32 12.04
CA ILE A 206 8.90 5.26 12.48
C ILE A 206 9.49 6.67 12.45
N SER A 207 9.57 7.26 11.26
CA SER A 207 10.11 8.61 11.07
C SER A 207 9.68 9.21 9.73
N GLU A 208 10.00 10.50 9.54
CA GLU A 208 9.74 11.18 8.27
C GLU A 208 10.58 10.61 7.13
N GLU A 209 11.86 10.30 7.41
CA GLU A 209 12.80 9.69 6.47
C GLU A 209 12.35 8.28 6.07
N ALA A 210 12.06 7.41 7.05
CA ALA A 210 11.55 6.07 6.81
C ALA A 210 10.25 6.09 5.98
N GLY A 211 9.37 7.08 6.22
CA GLY A 211 8.15 7.28 5.44
C GLY A 211 8.39 7.62 3.97
N VAL A 212 9.33 8.53 3.66
CA VAL A 212 9.70 8.90 2.29
C VAL A 212 10.31 7.70 1.57
N ILE A 213 11.28 7.03 2.20
CA ILE A 213 11.99 5.86 1.66
C ILE A 213 11.01 4.71 1.39
N ALA A 214 10.17 4.37 2.37
CA ALA A 214 9.17 3.31 2.23
C ALA A 214 8.20 3.59 1.09
N THR A 215 7.75 4.84 0.97
CA THR A 215 6.85 5.27 -0.12
C THR A 215 7.53 5.11 -1.47
N PHE A 216 8.78 5.56 -1.60
CA PHE A 216 9.55 5.42 -2.84
C PHE A 216 9.73 3.95 -3.24
N VAL A 217 10.21 3.09 -2.34
CA VAL A 217 10.42 1.66 -2.59
C VAL A 217 9.11 0.98 -2.98
N LYS A 218 8.00 1.34 -2.33
CA LYS A 218 6.66 0.85 -2.73
C LYS A 218 6.26 1.36 -4.12
N MET A 219 6.50 2.62 -4.45
CA MET A 219 6.19 3.15 -5.78
C MET A 219 6.99 2.45 -6.88
N VAL A 220 8.25 2.09 -6.64
CA VAL A 220 9.04 1.24 -7.55
C VAL A 220 8.32 -0.09 -7.80
N ARG A 221 7.82 -0.76 -6.75
CA ARG A 221 7.03 -2.00 -6.91
C ARG A 221 5.74 -1.77 -7.70
N VAL A 222 5.00 -0.69 -7.41
CA VAL A 222 3.77 -0.36 -8.16
C VAL A 222 4.06 -0.13 -9.65
N ALA A 223 5.21 0.48 -9.98
CA ALA A 223 5.62 0.69 -11.37
C ALA A 223 5.86 -0.61 -12.15
N LEU A 224 6.14 -1.73 -11.46
CA LEU A 224 6.34 -3.05 -12.07
C LEU A 224 5.03 -3.79 -12.39
N LEU A 225 3.87 -3.24 -12.01
CA LEU A 225 2.57 -3.89 -12.27
C LEU A 225 2.34 -4.24 -13.76
N PRO A 226 2.61 -3.35 -14.75
CA PRO A 226 2.45 -3.69 -16.16
C PRO A 226 3.32 -4.87 -16.59
N VAL A 227 4.56 -4.96 -16.08
CA VAL A 227 5.49 -6.06 -16.36
C VAL A 227 4.93 -7.37 -15.81
N VAL A 228 4.44 -7.36 -14.56
CA VAL A 228 3.78 -8.53 -13.96
C VAL A 228 2.55 -8.95 -14.78
N MET A 229 1.72 -8.00 -15.22
CA MET A 229 0.57 -8.32 -16.07
C MET A 229 0.98 -8.96 -17.41
N LEU A 230 2.04 -8.47 -18.06
CA LEU A 230 2.57 -9.07 -19.28
C LEU A 230 3.07 -10.50 -19.04
N LEU A 231 3.79 -10.75 -17.94
CA LEU A 231 4.24 -12.09 -17.57
C LEU A 231 3.07 -13.03 -17.34
N VAL A 232 2.02 -12.57 -16.64
CA VAL A 232 0.79 -13.36 -16.43
C VAL A 232 0.11 -13.66 -17.76
N MET A 233 -0.05 -12.67 -18.64
CA MET A 233 -0.68 -12.87 -19.95
C MET A 233 0.11 -13.85 -20.83
N ALA A 234 1.44 -13.75 -20.84
CA ALA A 234 2.31 -14.67 -21.57
C ALA A 234 2.26 -16.11 -21.02
N SER A 235 1.89 -16.29 -19.74
CA SER A 235 1.82 -17.59 -19.08
C SER A 235 0.55 -18.40 -19.43
N PHE A 236 -0.46 -17.79 -20.07
CA PHE A 236 -1.73 -18.47 -20.38
C PHE A 236 -2.17 -18.28 -21.82
N ARG A 237 -2.49 -19.39 -22.51
CA ARG A 237 -3.25 -19.35 -23.77
C ARG A 237 -4.68 -18.90 -23.47
N GLY A 238 -5.17 -17.87 -24.18
CA GLY A 238 -6.51 -17.30 -23.96
C GLY A 238 -6.59 -16.26 -22.84
N ALA A 239 -5.46 -15.66 -22.44
CA ALA A 239 -5.45 -14.49 -21.57
C ALA A 239 -6.26 -13.34 -22.18
N GLN A 240 -6.96 -12.58 -21.33
CA GLN A 240 -7.73 -11.42 -21.78
C GLN A 240 -6.77 -10.25 -22.04
N THR A 241 -6.90 -9.62 -23.20
CA THR A 241 -6.12 -8.41 -23.50
C THR A 241 -6.71 -7.26 -22.71
N GLN A 242 -5.91 -6.65 -21.83
CA GLN A 242 -6.29 -5.48 -21.06
C GLN A 242 -5.30 -4.34 -21.34
N LYS A 243 -5.80 -3.10 -21.25
CA LYS A 243 -4.94 -1.93 -21.35
C LYS A 243 -4.07 -1.87 -20.10
N LEU A 244 -2.77 -1.96 -20.29
CA LEU A 244 -1.79 -1.75 -19.24
C LEU A 244 -1.71 -0.24 -18.96
N SER A 245 -2.16 0.18 -17.78
CA SER A 245 -2.09 1.57 -17.36
C SER A 245 -1.46 1.68 -15.98
N LEU A 246 -0.52 2.60 -15.84
CA LEU A 246 0.01 2.98 -14.54
C LEU A 246 -1.05 3.79 -13.76
N PRO A 247 -1.11 3.65 -12.43
CA PRO A 247 -1.96 4.50 -11.62
C PRO A 247 -1.55 5.97 -11.77
N TRP A 248 -2.52 6.87 -11.95
CA TRP A 248 -2.25 8.30 -12.17
C TRP A 248 -1.43 8.94 -11.05
N PHE A 249 -1.62 8.48 -9.80
CA PHE A 249 -0.92 9.03 -8.63
C PHE A 249 0.56 8.65 -8.62
N LEU A 250 0.92 7.49 -9.18
CA LEU A 250 2.31 7.09 -9.38
C LEU A 250 2.96 7.98 -10.44
N VAL A 251 2.26 8.24 -11.54
CA VAL A 251 2.77 9.14 -12.60
C VAL A 251 2.98 10.55 -12.04
N LEU A 252 2.03 11.05 -11.25
CA LEU A 252 2.16 12.35 -10.60
C LEU A 252 3.28 12.38 -9.55
N PHE A 253 3.44 11.32 -8.74
CA PHE A 253 4.56 11.16 -7.81
C PHE A 253 5.90 11.29 -8.52
N ILE A 254 6.10 10.55 -9.61
CA ILE A 254 7.34 10.58 -10.41
C ILE A 254 7.56 11.97 -11.01
N ALA A 255 6.52 12.58 -11.59
CA ALA A 255 6.61 13.91 -12.18
C ALA A 255 7.01 14.98 -11.14
N LEU A 256 6.43 14.91 -9.95
CA LEU A 256 6.74 15.82 -8.85
C LEU A 256 8.13 15.59 -8.27
N ALA A 257 8.59 14.33 -8.18
CA ALA A 257 9.96 14.01 -7.78
C ALA A 257 10.99 14.54 -8.78
N ILE A 258 10.74 14.37 -10.08
CA ILE A 258 11.62 14.95 -11.12
C ILE A 258 11.63 16.48 -11.00
N LEU A 259 10.45 17.11 -10.85
CA LEU A 259 10.33 18.56 -10.71
C LEU A 259 11.14 19.10 -9.51
N ALA A 260 11.00 18.46 -8.34
CA ALA A 260 11.67 18.88 -7.11
C ALA A 260 13.20 18.84 -7.20
N ASN A 261 13.75 17.96 -8.05
CA ASN A 261 15.20 17.77 -8.20
C ASN A 261 15.80 18.44 -9.44
N THR A 262 14.98 18.98 -10.35
CA THR A 262 15.45 19.62 -11.60
C THR A 262 15.18 21.11 -11.66
N VAL A 263 14.18 21.60 -10.90
CA VAL A 263 13.81 23.00 -10.85
C VAL A 263 13.96 23.49 -9.41
N PRO A 264 14.53 24.68 -9.17
CA PRO A 264 14.54 25.28 -7.84
C PRO A 264 13.10 25.61 -7.41
N VAL A 265 12.47 24.70 -6.68
CA VAL A 265 11.15 24.89 -6.10
C VAL A 265 11.31 25.67 -4.79
N PRO A 266 10.59 26.80 -4.59
CA PRO A 266 10.62 27.54 -3.33
C PRO A 266 10.25 26.66 -2.14
N GLN A 267 11.00 26.77 -1.04
CA GLN A 267 10.82 25.96 0.16
C GLN A 267 9.40 26.06 0.76
N VAL A 268 8.77 27.23 0.64
CA VAL A 268 7.37 27.44 1.05
C VAL A 268 6.40 26.47 0.34
N ILE A 269 6.66 26.15 -0.94
CA ILE A 269 5.80 25.24 -1.71
C ILE A 269 6.03 23.79 -1.27
N THR A 270 7.29 23.38 -1.08
CA THR A 270 7.61 22.02 -0.62
C THR A 270 7.07 21.76 0.78
N ASP A 271 7.16 22.75 1.67
CA ASP A 271 6.64 22.67 3.04
C ASP A 271 5.11 22.62 3.05
N ALA A 272 4.45 23.50 2.29
CA ALA A 272 2.99 23.48 2.15
C ALA A 272 2.48 22.16 1.55
N ALA A 273 3.17 21.63 0.53
CA ALA A 273 2.86 20.32 -0.04
C ALA A 273 3.05 19.18 0.97
N GLY A 274 4.10 19.27 1.80
CA GLY A 274 4.34 18.31 2.88
C GLY A 274 3.25 18.31 3.95
N VAL A 275 2.83 19.49 4.40
CA VAL A 275 1.71 19.63 5.36
C VAL A 275 0.42 19.09 4.76
N LEU A 276 0.10 19.49 3.53
CA LEU A 276 -1.10 19.03 2.83
C LEU A 276 -1.09 17.51 2.64
N SER A 277 0.04 16.94 2.21
CA SER A 277 0.22 15.51 2.07
C SER A 277 -0.02 14.79 3.39
N ARG A 278 0.63 15.23 4.48
CA ARG A 278 0.48 14.63 5.81
C ARG A 278 -0.98 14.60 6.25
N TRP A 279 -1.72 15.71 6.11
CA TRP A 279 -3.14 15.75 6.43
C TRP A 279 -3.99 14.83 5.55
N CYS A 280 -3.76 14.83 4.23
CA CYS A 280 -4.42 13.89 3.32
C CYS A 280 -4.20 12.43 3.73
N LEU A 281 -2.98 12.10 4.15
CA LEU A 281 -2.58 10.76 4.55
C LEU A 281 -3.20 10.36 5.90
N VAL A 282 -3.16 11.20 6.93
CA VAL A 282 -3.78 10.89 8.23
C VAL A 282 -5.30 10.71 8.05
N ILE A 283 -5.97 11.59 7.31
CA ILE A 283 -7.41 11.47 6.99
C ILE A 283 -7.69 10.18 6.22
N ALA A 284 -6.85 9.82 5.25
CA ALA A 284 -7.00 8.59 4.49
C ALA A 284 -6.79 7.34 5.36
N ILE A 285 -5.84 7.36 6.29
CA ILE A 285 -5.60 6.25 7.23
C ILE A 285 -6.73 6.13 8.25
N SER A 286 -7.30 7.25 8.72
CA SER A 286 -8.54 7.23 9.50
C SER A 286 -9.68 6.55 8.74
N ALA A 287 -9.87 6.91 7.46
CA ALA A 287 -10.85 6.26 6.61
C ALA A 287 -10.55 4.77 6.40
N LEU A 288 -9.29 4.40 6.17
CA LEU A 288 -8.86 3.00 6.07
C LEU A 288 -9.17 2.22 7.35
N GLY A 289 -8.94 2.82 8.52
CA GLY A 289 -9.28 2.26 9.82
C GLY A 289 -10.77 1.93 9.92
N VAL A 290 -11.65 2.89 9.61
CA VAL A 290 -13.11 2.68 9.61
C VAL A 290 -13.52 1.56 8.65
N LYS A 291 -12.85 1.44 7.51
CA LYS A 291 -13.15 0.38 6.53
C LYS A 291 -12.56 -0.97 6.91
N THR A 292 -11.63 -1.02 7.84
CA THR A 292 -10.95 -2.24 8.27
C THR A 292 -11.79 -2.97 9.31
N SER A 293 -12.10 -4.24 9.02
CA SER A 293 -12.87 -5.11 9.89
C SER A 293 -12.02 -6.24 10.42
N LEU A 294 -11.78 -6.29 11.74
CA LEU A 294 -11.09 -7.42 12.38
C LEU A 294 -11.84 -8.74 12.14
N ALA A 295 -13.18 -8.70 12.11
CA ALA A 295 -14.00 -9.87 11.82
C ALA A 295 -13.77 -10.41 10.41
N THR A 296 -13.53 -9.54 9.43
CA THR A 296 -13.25 -9.96 8.04
C THR A 296 -11.85 -10.58 7.91
N ILE A 297 -10.88 -10.11 8.69
CA ILE A 297 -9.54 -10.72 8.78
C ILE A 297 -9.63 -12.18 9.27
N LEU A 298 -10.46 -12.44 10.28
CA LEU A 298 -10.67 -13.79 10.83
C LEU A 298 -11.43 -14.74 9.90
N LYS A 299 -12.11 -14.22 8.87
CA LYS A 299 -12.86 -15.02 7.87
C LYS A 299 -12.00 -15.58 6.74
N VAL A 300 -10.69 -15.26 6.71
CA VAL A 300 -9.78 -15.81 5.70
C VAL A 300 -9.69 -17.33 5.87
N LYS A 301 -10.06 -18.07 4.83
CA LYS A 301 -9.95 -19.53 4.82
C LYS A 301 -8.47 -19.93 5.01
N PRO A 302 -8.14 -20.88 5.92
CA PRO A 302 -6.75 -21.28 6.19
C PRO A 302 -5.99 -21.71 4.94
N SER A 303 -6.66 -22.40 4.00
CA SER A 303 -6.07 -22.85 2.73
C SER A 303 -5.64 -21.73 1.77
N TYR A 304 -6.08 -20.50 2.00
CA TYR A 304 -5.65 -19.30 1.27
C TYR A 304 -4.63 -18.53 2.11
N GLY A 305 -4.92 -18.38 3.40
CA GLY A 305 -4.07 -17.65 4.34
C GLY A 305 -2.65 -18.20 4.45
N ILE A 306 -2.47 -19.53 4.44
CA ILE A 306 -1.15 -20.16 4.56
C ILE A 306 -0.24 -19.79 3.38
N ILE A 307 -0.75 -19.83 2.15
CA ILE A 307 0.04 -19.51 0.95
C ILE A 307 0.46 -18.04 0.99
N LEU A 308 -0.49 -17.13 1.27
CA LEU A 308 -0.21 -15.70 1.34
C LEU A 308 0.76 -15.36 2.48
N LEU A 309 0.61 -15.99 3.64
CA LEU A 309 1.51 -15.81 4.77
C LEU A 309 2.92 -16.32 4.42
N ALA A 310 3.03 -17.49 3.80
CA ALA A 310 4.31 -18.04 3.36
C ALA A 310 5.00 -17.13 2.33
N GLU A 311 4.27 -16.61 1.34
CA GLU A 311 4.80 -15.63 0.37
C GLU A 311 5.23 -14.32 1.05
N THR A 312 4.44 -13.83 2.00
CA THR A 312 4.76 -12.60 2.76
C THR A 312 6.03 -12.78 3.59
N LEU A 313 6.15 -13.89 4.31
CA LEU A 313 7.34 -14.21 5.10
C LEU A 313 8.55 -14.47 4.21
N PHE A 314 8.36 -15.11 3.06
CA PHE A 314 9.42 -15.29 2.06
C PHE A 314 9.94 -13.96 1.53
N LEU A 315 9.04 -13.04 1.15
CA LEU A 315 9.41 -11.70 0.71
C LEU A 315 10.13 -10.91 1.82
N LEU A 316 9.63 -10.98 3.06
CA LEU A 316 10.30 -10.37 4.21
C LEU A 316 11.70 -10.94 4.43
N ALA A 317 11.85 -12.27 4.39
CA ALA A 317 13.14 -12.93 4.56
C ALA A 317 14.14 -12.52 3.47
N LEU A 318 13.71 -12.42 2.20
CA LEU A 318 14.56 -11.92 1.12
C LEU A 318 14.99 -10.48 1.34
N ALA A 319 14.07 -9.60 1.74
CA ALA A 319 14.36 -8.21 1.97
C ALA A 319 15.31 -8.01 3.17
N VAL A 320 15.10 -8.75 4.26
CA VAL A 320 16.01 -8.74 5.42
C VAL A 320 17.37 -9.31 5.06
N ALA A 321 17.43 -10.42 4.31
CA ALA A 321 18.70 -10.99 3.86
C ALA A 321 19.48 -10.01 2.96
N PHE A 322 18.79 -9.24 2.12
CA PHE A 322 19.41 -8.19 1.31
C PHE A 322 20.00 -7.09 2.18
N VAL A 323 19.22 -6.52 3.10
CA VAL A 323 19.67 -5.48 4.04
C VAL A 323 20.89 -5.95 4.83
N MET A 324 20.82 -7.14 5.43
CA MET A 324 21.89 -7.68 6.28
C MET A 324 23.12 -8.16 5.51
N GLY A 325 22.96 -8.58 4.26
CA GLY A 325 24.00 -9.27 3.50
C GLY A 325 24.74 -8.40 2.48
N LEU A 326 24.02 -7.53 1.76
CA LEU A 326 24.59 -6.66 0.73
C LEU A 326 24.78 -5.22 1.21
N GLY A 327 24.21 -4.89 2.38
CA GLY A 327 24.28 -3.57 3.00
C GLY A 327 23.29 -2.60 2.36
N LEU A 328 22.53 -1.94 3.24
CA LEU A 328 21.93 -0.62 3.01
C LEU A 328 22.55 0.34 4.01
#